data_AF-A0A7S0PXW7-F1
#
_entry.id   AF-A0A7S0PXW7-F1
#
_cell.length_a   1.000
_cell.length_b   1.000
_cell.length_c   1.000
_cell.angle_alpha   90.00
_cell.angle_beta   90.00
_cell.angle_gamma   90.00
#
_symmetry.space_group_name_H-M   'P 1'
#
loop_
_entity.id
_entity.type
_entity.pdbx_description
1 polymer ?
#
loop_
_entity_poly.entity_id
_entity_poly.type
_entity_poly.pdbx_seq_one_letter_code
_entity_poly.pdbx_strand_id
1 'polypeptide(L)'
;AVFEGDQPTIEDLLVGDEEHPPLSVSVDVQDENGMTPLHWLTIEGHASCAQWLIDEVKATVDARDGRTSQTPLHFACAKGKATIAGLLLHRGADPVARDSAQWTPLHAA
;
A
#
# COMPACT_ATOMS: atom_id res chain seq x y z
N ALA A 1 17.09 1.09 -15.28
CA ALA A 1 16.74 2.45 -15.74
C ALA A 1 16.16 3.16 -14.52
N VAL A 2 16.96 3.98 -13.84
CA VAL A 2 16.74 5.43 -13.74
C VAL A 2 15.30 5.76 -13.33
N PHE A 3 15.02 5.70 -12.02
CA PHE A 3 13.85 6.34 -11.43
C PHE A 3 14.26 7.76 -11.02
N GLU A 4 14.39 8.62 -12.03
CA GLU A 4 14.53 10.06 -11.85
C GLU A 4 13.13 10.67 -11.72
N GLY A 5 12.82 11.24 -10.57
CA GLY A 5 12.00 12.46 -10.46
C GLY A 5 10.49 12.41 -10.68
N ASP A 6 9.89 11.36 -11.24
CA ASP A 6 8.44 11.30 -11.46
C ASP A 6 7.78 10.17 -10.64
N GLN A 7 6.77 10.50 -9.85
CA GLN A 7 6.01 9.51 -9.08
C GLN A 7 5.28 8.60 -10.07
N PRO A 8 5.50 7.27 -10.06
CA PRO A 8 4.85 6.39 -11.02
C PRO A 8 3.33 6.47 -10.80
N THR A 9 2.62 6.82 -11.86
CA THR A 9 1.16 6.85 -11.82
C THR A 9 0.63 5.43 -11.64
N ILE A 10 -0.55 5.28 -11.03
CA ILE A 10 -1.16 3.95 -10.79
C ILE A 10 -1.35 3.19 -12.11
N GLU A 11 -1.49 3.91 -13.23
CA GLU A 11 -1.59 3.37 -14.57
C GLU A 11 -0.27 2.77 -15.05
N ASP A 12 0.88 3.41 -14.79
CA ASP A 12 2.21 2.84 -15.11
C ASP A 12 2.55 1.59 -14.27
N LEU A 13 1.99 1.49 -13.06
CA LEU A 13 2.21 0.32 -12.20
C LEU A 13 1.32 -0.87 -12.60
N LEU A 14 0.20 -0.61 -13.28
CA LEU A 14 -0.76 -1.63 -13.72
C LEU A 14 -0.56 -2.03 -15.19
N VAL A 15 -0.05 -1.13 -16.03
CA VAL A 15 0.15 -1.35 -17.47
C VAL A 15 1.63 -1.62 -17.73
N GLY A 16 2.01 -2.89 -17.63
CA GLY A 16 3.17 -3.39 -18.37
C GLY A 16 2.76 -3.64 -19.82
N ASP A 17 3.19 -2.78 -20.74
CA ASP A 17 3.23 -2.99 -22.20
C ASP A 17 1.92 -3.51 -22.86
N GLU A 18 1.05 -2.57 -23.24
CA GLU A 18 0.04 -2.51 -24.34
C GLU A 18 -0.68 -3.74 -24.97
N GLU A 19 -0.52 -5.02 -24.60
CA GLU A 19 -1.09 -6.11 -25.44
C GLU A 19 -1.75 -7.33 -24.74
N HIS A 20 -2.00 -7.37 -23.43
CA HIS A 20 -2.53 -8.60 -22.81
C HIS A 20 -3.66 -8.41 -21.75
N PRO A 21 -4.70 -9.28 -21.75
CA PRO A 21 -5.86 -9.25 -20.83
C PRO A 21 -5.44 -9.41 -19.35
N PRO A 22 -6.30 -9.14 -18.33
CA PRO A 22 -5.89 -8.97 -16.94
C PRO A 22 -5.30 -10.26 -16.35
N LEU A 23 -4.01 -10.46 -16.55
CA LEU A 23 -3.22 -11.55 -16.04
C LEU A 23 -2.75 -11.14 -14.66
N SER A 24 -3.50 -11.55 -13.63
CA SER A 24 -3.01 -11.79 -12.26
C SER A 24 -1.81 -10.91 -11.86
N VAL A 25 -1.98 -9.59 -11.91
CA VAL A 25 -0.95 -8.64 -11.48
C VAL A 25 -0.76 -8.90 -10.00
N SER A 26 0.40 -9.40 -9.61
CA SER A 26 0.75 -9.59 -8.21
C SER A 26 0.75 -8.21 -7.55
N VAL A 27 -0.36 -7.81 -6.94
CA VAL A 27 -0.53 -6.49 -6.32
C VAL A 27 0.31 -6.28 -5.08
N ASP A 28 0.93 -7.35 -4.59
CA ASP A 28 1.92 -7.29 -3.53
C ASP A 28 3.35 -7.19 -4.09
N VAL A 29 3.52 -6.80 -5.36
CA VAL A 29 4.84 -6.44 -5.90
C VAL A 29 5.43 -5.33 -5.05
N GLN A 30 6.62 -5.60 -4.55
CA GLN A 30 7.40 -4.71 -3.72
C GLN A 30 8.42 -3.97 -4.57
N ASP A 31 8.58 -2.67 -4.35
CA ASP A 31 9.66 -1.88 -4.94
C ASP A 31 11.02 -2.20 -4.28
N GLU A 32 12.09 -1.50 -4.70
CA GLU A 32 13.44 -1.67 -4.14
C GLU A 32 13.51 -1.36 -2.62
N ASN A 33 12.52 -0.65 -2.08
CA ASN A 33 12.35 -0.37 -0.65
C ASN A 33 11.43 -1.37 0.05
N GLY A 34 10.89 -2.35 -0.66
CA GLY A 34 9.97 -3.34 -0.14
C GLY A 34 8.53 -2.83 -0.02
N MET A 35 8.20 -1.66 -0.58
CA MET A 35 6.86 -1.07 -0.47
C MET A 35 5.94 -1.61 -1.55
N THR A 36 4.71 -1.96 -1.17
CA THR A 36 3.64 -2.34 -2.12
C THR A 36 2.88 -1.12 -2.61
N PRO A 37 2.15 -1.21 -3.74
CA PRO A 37 1.27 -0.13 -4.21
C PRO A 37 0.35 0.45 -3.12
N LEU A 38 -0.16 -0.40 -2.22
CA LEU A 38 -1.04 0.03 -1.14
C LEU A 38 -0.35 0.98 -0.15
N HIS A 39 0.95 0.85 0.06
CA HIS A 39 1.74 1.79 0.86
C HIS A 39 1.78 3.18 0.21
N TRP A 40 2.09 3.22 -1.09
CA TRP A 40 2.12 4.46 -1.86
C TRP A 40 0.76 5.17 -1.87
N LEU A 41 -0.32 4.44 -2.14
CA LEU A 41 -1.68 4.99 -2.11
C LEU A 41 -2.05 5.57 -0.74
N THR A 42 -1.55 4.95 0.32
CA THR A 42 -1.75 5.43 1.69
C THR A 42 -1.00 6.72 1.96
N ILE A 43 0.24 6.83 1.47
CA ILE A 43 1.07 8.04 1.59
C ILE A 43 0.40 9.20 0.84
N GLU A 44 -0.04 8.96 -0.40
CA GLU A 44 -0.72 9.95 -1.23
C GLU A 44 -2.09 10.36 -0.66
N GLY A 45 -2.81 9.44 -0.03
CA GLY A 45 -4.15 9.68 0.47
C GLY A 45 -5.26 9.35 -0.53
N HIS A 46 -4.95 8.54 -1.55
CA HIS A 46 -5.90 8.11 -2.58
C HIS A 46 -6.80 6.97 -2.08
N ALA A 47 -7.76 7.31 -1.22
CA ALA A 47 -8.68 6.33 -0.61
C ALA A 47 -9.48 5.52 -1.65
N SER A 48 -9.97 6.15 -2.72
CA SER A 48 -10.72 5.47 -3.79
C SER A 48 -9.88 4.43 -4.55
N CYS A 49 -8.58 4.68 -4.71
CA CYS A 49 -7.68 3.74 -5.37
C CYS A 49 -7.30 2.60 -4.41
N ALA A 50 -7.04 2.90 -3.14
CA ALA A 50 -6.79 1.88 -2.12
C ALA A 50 -8.00 0.94 -1.97
N GLN A 51 -9.20 1.52 -2.02
CA GLN A 51 -10.49 0.82 -2.05
C GLN A 51 -10.56 -0.19 -3.21
N TRP A 52 -10.25 0.27 -4.42
CA TRP A 52 -10.27 -0.56 -5.62
C TRP A 52 -9.22 -1.68 -5.56
N LEU A 53 -7.99 -1.37 -5.11
CA LEU A 53 -6.91 -2.35 -4.99
C LEU A 53 -7.25 -3.50 -4.03
N ILE A 54 -7.91 -3.20 -2.91
CA ILE A 54 -8.29 -4.19 -1.91
C ILE A 54 -9.51 -5.01 -2.37
N ASP A 55 -10.51 -4.37 -2.98
CA ASP A 55 -11.76 -5.06 -3.32
C ASP A 55 -11.69 -5.83 -4.64
N GLU A 56 -11.16 -5.21 -5.69
CA GLU A 56 -11.09 -5.80 -7.04
C GLU A 56 -9.86 -6.70 -7.18
N VAL A 57 -8.70 -6.22 -6.72
CA VAL A 57 -7.42 -6.91 -6.97
C VAL A 57 -6.95 -7.76 -5.78
N LYS A 58 -7.71 -7.74 -4.67
CA LYS A 58 -7.44 -8.55 -3.46
C LYS A 58 -6.03 -8.37 -2.90
N ALA A 59 -5.54 -7.12 -2.90
CA ALA A 59 -4.23 -6.80 -2.33
C ALA A 59 -4.14 -7.12 -0.83
N THR A 60 -2.93 -7.48 -0.38
CA THR A 60 -2.70 -7.79 1.03
C THR A 60 -2.73 -6.51 1.86
N VAL A 61 -3.79 -6.36 2.67
CA VAL A 61 -3.99 -5.18 3.55
C VAL A 61 -2.90 -5.03 4.62
N ASP A 62 -2.32 -6.15 5.06
CA ASP A 62 -1.22 -6.22 6.04
C ASP A 62 0.14 -6.47 5.37
N ALA A 63 0.29 -6.06 4.11
CA ALA A 63 1.59 -6.10 3.44
C ALA A 63 2.62 -5.37 4.30
N ARG A 64 3.80 -5.95 4.47
CA ARG A 64 4.88 -5.34 5.24
C ARG A 64 5.89 -4.72 4.31
N ASP A 65 6.31 -3.49 4.60
CA ASP A 65 7.42 -2.87 3.91
C ASP A 65 8.75 -3.60 4.22
N GLY A 66 9.69 -3.55 3.28
CA GLY A 66 10.97 -4.26 3.41
C GLY A 66 11.97 -3.58 4.34
N ARG A 67 11.78 -2.30 4.65
CA ARG A 67 12.73 -1.51 5.45
C ARG A 67 12.41 -1.57 6.93
N THR A 68 11.13 -1.44 7.28
CA THR A 68 10.68 -1.31 8.68
C THR A 68 9.61 -2.32 9.06
N SER A 69 9.17 -3.21 8.17
CA SER A 69 8.05 -4.11 8.41
C SER A 69 6.74 -3.40 8.85
N GLN A 70 6.61 -2.13 8.49
CA GLN A 70 5.41 -1.32 8.65
C GLN A 70 4.34 -1.77 7.65
N THR A 71 3.10 -1.72 8.09
CA THR A 71 1.93 -2.02 7.26
C THR A 71 1.33 -0.73 6.70
N PRO A 72 0.48 -0.79 5.65
CA PRO A 72 -0.25 0.38 5.17
C PRO A 72 -0.97 1.12 6.30
N LEU A 73 -1.47 0.40 7.32
CA LEU A 73 -2.13 1.02 8.47
C LEU A 73 -1.17 1.88 9.32
N HIS A 74 0.10 1.49 9.47
CA HIS A 74 1.11 2.34 10.12
C HIS A 74 1.30 3.65 9.36
N PHE A 75 1.41 3.60 8.04
CA PHE A 75 1.53 4.79 7.21
C PHE A 75 0.28 5.66 7.26
N ALA A 76 -0.92 5.05 7.27
CA ALA A 76 -2.18 5.77 7.37
C ALA A 76 -2.26 6.54 8.69
N CYS A 77 -1.87 5.91 9.80
CA CYS A 77 -1.77 6.54 11.11
C CYS A 77 -0.71 7.66 11.12
N ALA A 78 0.52 7.38 10.67
CA ALA A 78 1.61 8.35 10.61
C ALA A 78 1.33 9.59 9.75
N LYS A 79 0.50 9.44 8.72
CA LYS A 79 0.09 10.54 7.83
C LYS A 79 -1.25 11.15 8.22
N GLY A 80 -1.90 10.68 9.28
CA GLY A 80 -3.22 11.17 9.71
C GLY A 80 -4.35 10.89 8.71
N LYS A 81 -4.21 9.88 7.84
CA LYS A 81 -5.18 9.53 6.79
C LYS A 81 -6.31 8.67 7.34
N ALA A 82 -7.15 9.27 8.19
CA ALA A 82 -8.24 8.58 8.87
C ALA A 82 -9.18 7.81 7.92
N THR A 83 -9.44 8.35 6.72
CA THR A 83 -10.28 7.68 5.70
C THR A 83 -9.66 6.36 5.23
N ILE A 84 -8.35 6.33 4.98
CA ILE A 84 -7.65 5.13 4.54
C ILE A 84 -7.48 4.16 5.70
N ALA A 85 -7.15 4.65 6.89
CA ALA A 85 -7.08 3.82 8.09
C ALA A 85 -8.42 3.12 8.36
N GLY A 86 -9.54 3.84 8.26
CA GLY A 86 -10.88 3.28 8.41
C GLY A 86 -11.21 2.22 7.35
N LEU A 87 -10.81 2.47 6.11
CA LEU A 87 -10.98 1.51 5.01
C LEU A 87 -10.17 0.22 5.24
N LEU A 88 -8.88 0.36 5.58
CA LEU A 88 -8.01 -0.78 5.88
C LEU A 88 -8.57 -1.62 7.03
N LEU A 89 -9.01 -0.97 8.12
CA LEU A 89 -9.65 -1.65 9.26
C LEU A 89 -10.95 -2.34 8.87
N HIS A 90 -11.78 -1.71 8.04
CA HIS A 90 -13.02 -2.30 7.55
C HIS A 90 -12.77 -3.56 6.69
N ARG A 91 -11.58 -3.66 6.09
CA ARG A 91 -11.14 -4.80 5.27
C ARG A 91 -10.30 -5.82 6.02
N GLY A 92 -10.20 -5.68 7.34
CA GLY A 92 -9.56 -6.66 8.20
C GLY A 92 -8.06 -6.45 8.40
N ALA A 93 -7.53 -5.26 8.13
CA ALA A 93 -6.16 -4.93 8.53
C ALA A 93 -5.99 -5.04 10.04
N ASP A 94 -4.82 -5.53 10.49
CA ASP A 94 -4.53 -5.73 11.90
C ASP A 94 -4.19 -4.40 12.60
N PRO A 95 -5.05 -3.87 13.50
CA PRO A 95 -4.78 -2.63 14.23
C PRO A 95 -3.62 -2.73 15.22
N VAL A 96 -3.21 -3.95 15.59
CA VAL A 96 -2.12 -4.22 16.53
C VAL A 96 -0.90 -4.84 15.86
N ALA A 97 -0.86 -4.77 14.51
CA ALA A 97 0.32 -5.17 13.74
C ALA A 97 1.57 -4.50 14.32
N ARG A 98 2.65 -5.27 14.47
CA ARG A 98 3.91 -4.73 14.97
C ARG A 98 4.92 -4.59 13.84
N ASP A 99 5.54 -3.41 13.78
CA ASP A 99 6.68 -3.16 12.91
C ASP A 99 7.99 -3.74 13.50
N SER A 100 9.12 -3.50 12.84
CA SER A 100 10.43 -3.97 13.27
C SER A 100 10.88 -3.36 14.62
N ALA A 101 10.33 -2.22 15.00
CA ALA A 101 10.58 -1.55 16.29
C ALA A 101 9.56 -1.98 17.38
N GLN A 102 8.71 -2.97 17.10
CA GLN A 102 7.60 -3.37 17.97
C GLN A 102 6.55 -2.25 18.20
N TRP A 103 6.51 -1.26 17.32
CA TRP A 103 5.50 -0.22 17.36
C TRP A 103 4.24 -0.70 16.65
N THR A 104 3.11 -0.22 17.14
CA THR A 104 1.80 -0.47 16.53
C THR A 104 1.40 0.73 15.69
N PRO A 105 0.41 0.62 14.78
CA PRO A 105 -0.10 1.75 14.03
C PRO A 105 -0.49 2.94 14.92
N LEU A 106 -1.04 2.65 16.10
CA LEU A 106 -1.40 3.69 17.07
C LEU A 106 -0.18 4.42 17.65
N HIS A 107 0.98 3.77 17.78
CA HIS A 107 2.22 4.46 18.17
C HIS A 107 2.75 5.38 17.07
N ALA A 108 2.34 5.17 15.82
CA ALA A 108 2.73 5.99 14.69
C ALA A 108 1.81 7.21 14.46
N ALA A 109 0.63 7.26 15.10
CA ALA A 109 -0.35 8.35 14.99
C ALA A 109 0.01 9.57 15.87
#